data_AF-S9QQG6-F1
#
_entry.id   AF-S9QQG6-F1
#
_cell.length_a   1.000
_cell.length_b   1.000
_cell.length_c   1.000
_cell.angle_alpha   90.00
_cell.angle_beta   90.00
_cell.angle_gamma   90.00
#
_symmetry.space_group_name_H-M   'P 1'
#
loop_
_entity.id
_entity.type
_entity.pdbx_description
1 polymer ?
#
loop_
_entity_poly.entity_id
_entity_poly.type
_entity_poly.pdbx_seq_one_letter_code
_entity_poly.pdbx_strand_id
1 'polypeptide(L)'
;MALLLALLLPAPFAAAHGRYFNDSGSVPTSHPNWMRWIPSSTSVAALSVPGTHDTMANETEWYVTAIERAWILTQGMELRPQLDAGVRALDIRARHIGNGFTIHHGAYHLMANFDGVLSTAVQFLRDNPTETLLMRVKKEHTEENTTRSFAATFEWYRDQPAYSPYIWRGTHIPTLGEVRGKIVILDDFDGGDHGIGWGSLNKQDAWEETNTDTKWNLVRAHLEAASAGNPNTLYINFLSAAGVGGTPSAIAGSVNEDALHYLMGTGVQRTGVLMMDFPGAGLIDAIIAHNFRLASSAAAIGGDFATVFNNVAHGFHSEGDDEARDRVLEARTFLNHTLPGMSWHIIVSGTSGSDNWGYTVQHHGLYQKSDWVNGYSHVAFNTLTSDSAVSASLLQSYVDGQLGGLSGSAENRAVQLAERVRARFPFQSWSVLVKRAPGGFDNWAYEPWGAHYMRWQGDYAYAVWGYAPQQGVYLYEHSGYLGDLRHLTGSVSELRGQGFNDLTSSVRIIGNYRANLWENDNGSGAGLYVPQTRDDLPTVGWNDRASSVEIWRY
;
A
#
# COMPACT_ATOMS: atom_id res chain seq x y z
N MET A 1 -23.54 41.12 -14.56
CA MET A 1 -24.03 39.85 -13.99
C MET A 1 -22.89 38.86 -14.07
N ALA A 2 -22.14 38.67 -12.98
CA ALA A 2 -21.05 37.70 -12.93
C ALA A 2 -21.60 36.41 -12.31
N LEU A 3 -21.57 35.32 -13.08
CA LEU A 3 -22.02 34.00 -12.66
C LEU A 3 -20.90 33.39 -11.81
N LEU A 4 -21.10 33.35 -10.48
CA LEU A 4 -20.24 32.58 -9.58
C LEU A 4 -20.51 31.09 -9.84
N LEU A 5 -19.57 30.42 -10.49
CA LEU A 5 -19.55 28.96 -10.55
C LEU A 5 -19.02 28.47 -9.19
N ALA A 6 -19.93 28.21 -8.25
CA ALA A 6 -19.57 27.51 -7.03
C ALA A 6 -19.24 26.06 -7.40
N LEU A 7 -17.95 25.71 -7.44
CA LEU A 7 -17.55 24.31 -7.37
C LEU A 7 -18.02 23.79 -6.00
N LEU A 8 -19.15 23.11 -5.99
CA LEU A 8 -19.56 22.26 -4.87
C LEU A 8 -18.54 21.12 -4.82
N LEU A 9 -17.57 21.22 -3.91
CA LEU A 9 -16.77 20.07 -3.53
C LEU A 9 -17.75 18.98 -3.02
N PRO A 10 -17.60 17.72 -3.45
CA PRO A 10 -18.45 16.65 -2.95
C PRO A 10 -18.37 16.63 -1.42
N ALA A 11 -19.52 16.44 -0.76
CA ALA A 11 -19.56 16.31 0.69
C ALA A 11 -18.61 15.18 1.13
N PRO A 12 -17.87 15.33 2.24
CA PRO A 12 -16.87 14.35 2.68
C PRO A 12 -17.45 12.92 2.80
N PHE A 13 -18.72 12.78 3.18
CA PHE A 13 -19.43 11.50 3.22
C PHE A 13 -19.60 10.83 1.85
N ALA A 14 -19.90 11.57 0.78
CA ALA A 14 -20.03 10.99 -0.57
C ALA A 14 -18.67 10.56 -1.14
N ALA A 15 -17.61 11.30 -0.80
CA ALA A 15 -16.24 10.96 -1.16
C ALA A 15 -15.69 9.77 -0.38
N ALA A 16 -16.13 9.55 0.87
CA ALA A 16 -15.80 8.36 1.66
C ALA A 16 -16.58 7.12 1.19
N HIS A 17 -17.88 7.27 0.92
CA HIS A 17 -18.74 6.19 0.43
C HIS A 17 -18.22 5.61 -0.90
N GLY A 18 -17.82 6.48 -1.84
CA GLY A 18 -17.22 6.12 -3.14
C GLY A 18 -15.94 5.25 -3.10
N ARG A 19 -15.36 5.02 -1.91
CA ARG A 19 -14.08 4.32 -1.73
C ARG A 19 -14.24 2.86 -1.34
N TYR A 20 -15.26 2.49 -0.58
CA TYR A 20 -15.60 1.08 -0.36
C TYR A 20 -16.76 0.62 -1.24
N PHE A 21 -17.66 1.53 -1.63
CA PHE A 21 -18.83 1.25 -2.46
C PHE A 21 -18.91 2.21 -3.65
N ASN A 22 -19.23 1.71 -4.84
CA ASN A 22 -19.41 2.54 -6.03
C ASN A 22 -20.38 1.91 -7.03
N ASP A 23 -21.56 2.51 -7.16
CA ASP A 23 -22.61 2.15 -8.13
C ASP A 23 -22.57 2.98 -9.42
N SER A 24 -21.57 3.85 -9.57
CA SER A 24 -21.40 4.63 -10.79
C SER A 24 -20.65 3.88 -11.89
N GLY A 25 -20.77 4.37 -13.12
CA GLY A 25 -20.09 3.81 -14.31
C GLY A 25 -18.58 3.99 -14.35
N SER A 26 -17.97 4.61 -13.34
CA SER A 26 -16.52 4.88 -13.28
C SER A 26 -16.02 4.81 -11.84
N VAL A 27 -14.77 4.42 -11.62
CA VAL A 27 -14.17 4.38 -10.27
C VAL A 27 -12.86 5.18 -10.27
N PRO A 28 -12.57 5.98 -9.22
CA PRO A 28 -11.36 6.81 -9.16
C PRO A 28 -10.11 6.00 -8.75
N THR A 29 -9.85 4.89 -9.44
CA THR A 29 -8.59 4.13 -9.36
C THR A 29 -8.25 3.51 -10.71
N SER A 30 -6.96 3.26 -10.97
CA SER A 30 -6.51 2.63 -12.20
C SER A 30 -5.24 1.82 -11.97
N HIS A 31 -5.35 0.51 -12.22
CA HIS A 31 -4.32 -0.51 -12.04
C HIS A 31 -4.36 -1.53 -13.20
N PRO A 32 -4.22 -1.11 -14.47
CA PRO A 32 -4.41 -2.01 -15.62
C PRO A 32 -3.33 -3.09 -15.73
N ASN A 33 -2.21 -2.95 -15.03
CA ASN A 33 -1.06 -3.85 -15.13
C ASN A 33 -0.38 -4.13 -13.78
N TRP A 34 -1.12 -4.18 -12.67
CA TRP A 34 -0.54 -4.35 -11.33
C TRP A 34 0.15 -5.71 -11.14
N MET A 35 -0.23 -6.78 -11.85
CA MET A 35 0.46 -8.07 -11.68
C MET A 35 1.90 -8.08 -12.26
N ARG A 36 2.33 -7.01 -12.96
CA ARG A 36 3.66 -6.90 -13.61
C ARG A 36 4.84 -7.01 -12.65
N TRP A 37 4.70 -6.55 -11.41
CA TRP A 37 5.78 -6.51 -10.42
C TRP A 37 5.87 -7.75 -9.53
N ILE A 38 4.95 -8.70 -9.71
CA ILE A 38 4.95 -9.99 -9.00
C ILE A 38 5.83 -10.98 -9.76
N PRO A 39 6.66 -11.80 -9.10
CA PRO A 39 7.44 -12.85 -9.77
C PRO A 39 6.56 -13.87 -10.51
N SER A 40 7.00 -14.31 -11.70
CA SER A 40 6.29 -15.34 -12.48
C SER A 40 6.17 -16.70 -11.77
N SER A 41 7.05 -16.99 -10.81
CA SER A 41 6.99 -18.21 -10.00
C SER A 41 5.88 -18.20 -8.94
N THR A 42 5.23 -17.07 -8.70
CA THR A 42 4.18 -16.95 -7.69
C THR A 42 2.93 -17.71 -8.14
N SER A 43 2.43 -18.61 -7.28
CA SER A 43 1.14 -19.28 -7.49
C SER A 43 0.00 -18.27 -7.51
N VAL A 44 -0.97 -18.44 -8.42
CA VAL A 44 -2.20 -17.63 -8.44
C VAL A 44 -2.96 -17.73 -7.11
N ALA A 45 -2.90 -18.88 -6.43
CA ALA A 45 -3.51 -19.07 -5.12
C ALA A 45 -2.86 -18.25 -4.01
N ALA A 46 -1.64 -17.73 -4.19
CA ALA A 46 -0.94 -16.90 -3.20
C ALA A 46 -1.32 -15.41 -3.26
N LEU A 47 -2.12 -15.02 -4.27
CA LEU A 47 -2.49 -13.64 -4.54
C LEU A 47 -3.72 -13.20 -3.72
N SER A 48 -3.79 -11.90 -3.51
CA SER A 48 -5.00 -11.18 -3.09
C SER A 48 -5.62 -10.57 -4.34
N VAL A 49 -6.81 -11.01 -4.76
CA VAL A 49 -7.36 -10.66 -6.08
C VAL A 49 -8.70 -9.95 -5.93
N PRO A 50 -8.85 -8.71 -6.42
CA PRO A 50 -10.15 -8.06 -6.52
C PRO A 50 -10.99 -8.77 -7.59
N GLY A 51 -12.21 -9.15 -7.23
CA GLY A 51 -13.19 -9.80 -8.09
C GLY A 51 -14.56 -9.14 -8.02
N THR A 52 -15.36 -9.31 -9.07
CA THR A 52 -16.74 -8.83 -9.10
C THR A 52 -17.73 -9.98 -9.21
N HIS A 53 -18.72 -10.00 -8.33
CA HIS A 53 -19.85 -10.92 -8.37
C HIS A 53 -20.82 -10.48 -9.48
N ASP A 54 -21.30 -11.46 -10.26
CA ASP A 54 -22.17 -11.23 -11.42
C ASP A 54 -21.68 -10.06 -12.29
N THR A 55 -20.43 -10.19 -12.77
CA THR A 55 -19.59 -9.11 -13.30
C THR A 55 -20.28 -8.21 -14.34
N MET A 56 -21.22 -8.75 -15.10
CA MET A 56 -21.90 -8.05 -16.20
C MET A 56 -23.25 -7.45 -15.79
N ALA A 57 -23.65 -7.51 -14.53
CA ALA A 57 -24.93 -6.98 -14.05
C ALA A 57 -24.87 -5.47 -13.76
N ASN A 58 -24.41 -4.70 -14.75
CA ASN A 58 -24.43 -3.23 -14.75
C ASN A 58 -25.62 -2.64 -15.53
N GLU A 59 -26.27 -3.45 -16.34
CA GLU A 59 -27.46 -3.07 -17.09
C GLU A 59 -28.39 -4.28 -17.27
N THR A 60 -29.68 -4.00 -17.49
CA THR A 60 -30.68 -5.00 -17.86
C THR A 60 -31.77 -4.35 -18.72
N GLU A 61 -32.65 -5.18 -19.28
CA GLU A 61 -33.68 -4.82 -20.24
C GLU A 61 -34.54 -3.62 -19.79
N TRP A 62 -34.92 -2.77 -20.74
CA TRP A 62 -35.62 -1.50 -20.50
C TRP A 62 -36.97 -1.65 -19.79
N TYR A 63 -37.63 -2.81 -19.92
CA TYR A 63 -38.93 -3.10 -19.32
C TYR A 63 -38.85 -3.60 -17.87
N VAL A 64 -37.65 -3.92 -17.38
CA VAL A 64 -37.43 -4.34 -15.99
C VAL A 64 -37.63 -3.13 -15.07
N THR A 65 -38.50 -3.30 -14.08
CA THR A 65 -38.89 -2.21 -13.18
C THR A 65 -37.72 -1.75 -12.32
N ALA A 66 -37.79 -0.51 -11.81
CA ALA A 66 -36.77 0.01 -10.89
C ALA A 66 -36.59 -0.87 -9.64
N ILE A 67 -37.67 -1.50 -9.16
CA ILE A 67 -37.62 -2.40 -8.00
C ILE A 67 -36.85 -3.68 -8.36
N GLU A 68 -37.16 -4.32 -9.49
CA GLU A 68 -36.45 -5.52 -9.93
C GLU A 68 -34.98 -5.22 -10.22
N ARG A 69 -34.67 -4.08 -10.86
CA ARG A 69 -33.30 -3.62 -11.10
C ARG A 69 -32.47 -3.58 -9.82
N ALA A 70 -33.07 -3.15 -8.70
CA ALA A 70 -32.37 -3.08 -7.43
C ALA A 70 -31.94 -4.47 -6.90
N TRP A 71 -32.56 -5.57 -7.37
CA TRP A 71 -32.19 -6.95 -7.03
C TRP A 71 -31.28 -7.62 -8.06
N ILE A 72 -31.27 -7.10 -9.29
CA ILE A 72 -30.54 -7.65 -10.42
C ILE A 72 -29.13 -7.04 -10.51
N LEU A 73 -29.02 -5.73 -10.33
CA LEU A 73 -27.76 -5.02 -10.56
C LEU A 73 -26.82 -5.21 -9.39
N THR A 74 -25.58 -5.56 -9.71
CA THR A 74 -24.49 -5.78 -8.75
C THR A 74 -23.24 -4.96 -9.06
N GLN A 75 -23.18 -4.35 -10.25
CA GLN A 75 -22.05 -3.55 -10.70
C GLN A 75 -22.52 -2.20 -11.25
N GLY A 76 -21.76 -1.14 -11.04
CA GLY A 76 -22.00 0.16 -11.70
C GLY A 76 -21.26 0.29 -13.04
N MET A 77 -20.11 -0.39 -13.14
CA MET A 77 -19.17 -0.28 -14.25
C MET A 77 -19.37 -1.39 -15.29
N GLU A 78 -19.15 -1.06 -16.56
CA GLU A 78 -18.91 -2.07 -17.60
C GLU A 78 -17.59 -2.83 -17.38
N LEU A 79 -17.39 -3.94 -18.09
CA LEU A 79 -16.24 -4.82 -17.90
C LEU A 79 -14.88 -4.12 -18.06
N ARG A 80 -14.68 -3.28 -19.08
CA ARG A 80 -13.36 -2.67 -19.32
C ARG A 80 -12.93 -1.73 -18.17
N PRO A 81 -13.76 -0.80 -17.69
CA PRO A 81 -13.45 -0.01 -16.49
C PRO A 81 -13.16 -0.86 -15.24
N GLN A 82 -13.87 -1.98 -15.02
CA GLN A 82 -13.55 -2.89 -13.90
C GLN A 82 -12.12 -3.45 -14.02
N LEU A 83 -11.73 -3.89 -15.21
CA LEU A 83 -10.38 -4.42 -15.48
C LEU A 83 -9.32 -3.32 -15.35
N ASP A 84 -9.57 -2.12 -15.88
CA ASP A 84 -8.65 -0.99 -15.78
C ASP A 84 -8.50 -0.50 -14.32
N ALA A 85 -9.51 -0.69 -13.47
CA ALA A 85 -9.46 -0.40 -12.03
C ALA A 85 -8.61 -1.43 -11.24
N GLY A 86 -8.42 -2.64 -11.75
CA GLY A 86 -7.60 -3.67 -11.13
C GLY A 86 -8.31 -5.00 -10.84
N VAL A 87 -9.59 -5.13 -11.18
CA VAL A 87 -10.35 -6.39 -11.07
C VAL A 87 -9.72 -7.45 -11.97
N ARG A 88 -9.52 -8.66 -11.42
CA ARG A 88 -8.95 -9.81 -12.16
C ARG A 88 -9.72 -11.11 -11.96
N ALA A 89 -10.75 -11.14 -11.12
CA ALA A 89 -11.66 -12.28 -11.00
C ALA A 89 -13.09 -11.88 -11.45
N LEU A 90 -13.62 -12.63 -12.41
CA LEU A 90 -14.88 -12.35 -13.09
C LEU A 90 -15.86 -13.50 -12.83
N ASP A 91 -17.09 -13.20 -12.44
CA ASP A 91 -18.20 -14.14 -12.32
C ASP A 91 -19.13 -14.00 -13.52
N ILE A 92 -18.97 -14.88 -14.52
CA ILE A 92 -19.72 -14.84 -15.77
C ILE A 92 -20.79 -15.92 -15.77
N ARG A 93 -22.04 -15.46 -15.74
CA ARG A 93 -23.24 -16.30 -15.61
C ARG A 93 -23.97 -16.37 -16.93
N ALA A 94 -23.90 -17.52 -17.58
CA ALA A 94 -24.41 -17.70 -18.93
C ALA A 94 -25.70 -18.53 -18.96
N ARG A 95 -26.67 -18.07 -19.74
CA ARG A 95 -27.80 -18.88 -20.19
C ARG A 95 -27.50 -19.38 -21.60
N HIS A 96 -27.74 -20.66 -21.84
CA HIS A 96 -27.45 -21.30 -23.12
C HIS A 96 -28.67 -21.24 -24.03
N ILE A 97 -28.64 -20.37 -25.04
CA ILE A 97 -29.76 -20.14 -25.96
C ILE A 97 -29.27 -20.28 -27.39
N GLY A 98 -29.89 -21.16 -28.19
CA GLY A 98 -29.57 -21.25 -29.62
C GLY A 98 -28.11 -21.59 -29.93
N ASN A 99 -27.46 -22.39 -29.07
CA ASN A 99 -26.02 -22.70 -29.10
C ASN A 99 -25.07 -21.52 -28.84
N GLY A 100 -25.58 -20.38 -28.35
CA GLY A 100 -24.81 -19.25 -27.87
C GLY A 100 -25.00 -19.01 -26.37
N PHE A 101 -24.10 -18.24 -25.78
CA PHE A 101 -24.17 -17.86 -24.37
C PHE A 101 -24.56 -16.40 -24.22
N THR A 102 -25.80 -16.17 -23.78
CA THR A 102 -26.29 -14.86 -23.31
C THR A 102 -25.96 -14.73 -21.82
N ILE A 103 -25.66 -13.52 -21.35
CA ILE A 103 -25.29 -13.27 -19.95
C ILE A 103 -26.53 -12.86 -19.14
N HIS A 104 -26.70 -13.47 -17.97
CA HIS A 104 -27.94 -13.42 -17.20
C HIS A 104 -27.71 -13.28 -15.69
N HIS A 105 -28.73 -12.72 -15.03
CA HIS A 105 -28.98 -12.85 -13.60
C HIS A 105 -30.32 -13.58 -13.43
N GLY A 106 -30.29 -14.87 -13.08
CA GLY A 106 -31.46 -15.74 -13.15
C GLY A 106 -32.14 -15.67 -14.52
N ALA A 107 -33.42 -15.29 -14.56
CA ALA A 107 -34.18 -15.16 -15.81
C ALA A 107 -33.86 -13.88 -16.61
N TYR A 108 -33.25 -12.87 -15.98
CA TYR A 108 -33.06 -11.55 -16.58
C TYR A 108 -31.81 -11.51 -17.45
N HIS A 109 -31.97 -11.04 -18.69
CA HIS A 109 -30.86 -10.78 -19.60
C HIS A 109 -30.13 -9.49 -19.19
N LEU A 110 -28.80 -9.53 -19.19
CA LEU A 110 -27.92 -8.44 -18.75
C LEU A 110 -27.32 -7.66 -19.94
N MET A 111 -28.03 -7.64 -21.08
CA MET A 111 -27.62 -6.93 -22.29
C MET A 111 -26.24 -7.32 -22.84
N ALA A 112 -25.72 -8.49 -22.46
CA ALA A 112 -24.38 -8.95 -22.80
C ALA A 112 -24.37 -10.39 -23.29
N ASN A 113 -23.39 -10.71 -24.14
CA ASN A 113 -23.13 -12.05 -24.65
C ASN A 113 -21.68 -12.44 -24.38
N PHE A 114 -21.41 -13.75 -24.30
CA PHE A 114 -20.10 -14.26 -23.92
C PHE A 114 -18.98 -13.91 -24.90
N ASP A 115 -19.27 -13.80 -26.20
CA ASP A 115 -18.32 -13.32 -27.21
C ASP A 115 -17.90 -11.86 -26.97
N GLY A 116 -18.81 -11.00 -26.51
CA GLY A 116 -18.49 -9.62 -26.10
C GLY A 116 -17.59 -9.58 -24.86
N VAL A 117 -17.88 -10.43 -23.88
CA VAL A 117 -17.06 -10.61 -22.66
C VAL A 117 -15.64 -11.07 -23.04
N LEU A 118 -15.52 -12.15 -23.82
CA LEU A 118 -14.23 -12.68 -24.28
C LEU A 118 -13.46 -11.66 -25.11
N SER A 119 -14.12 -10.93 -26.02
CA SER A 119 -13.47 -9.92 -26.85
C SER A 119 -12.87 -8.80 -26.01
N THR A 120 -13.60 -8.32 -25.00
CA THR A 120 -13.12 -7.29 -24.07
C THR A 120 -11.98 -7.80 -23.20
N ALA A 121 -12.10 -9.00 -22.65
CA ALA A 121 -11.07 -9.64 -21.83
C ALA A 121 -9.77 -9.89 -22.61
N VAL A 122 -9.88 -10.37 -23.86
CA VAL A 122 -8.73 -10.58 -24.75
C VAL A 122 -8.09 -9.26 -25.15
N GLN A 123 -8.88 -8.22 -25.44
CA GLN A 123 -8.32 -6.89 -25.72
C GLN A 123 -7.54 -6.37 -24.51
N PHE A 124 -8.09 -6.48 -23.29
CA PHE A 124 -7.40 -6.09 -22.08
C PHE A 124 -6.08 -6.84 -21.87
N LEU A 125 -6.06 -8.16 -22.05
CA LEU A 125 -4.85 -8.98 -21.93
C LEU A 125 -3.81 -8.68 -23.02
N ARG A 126 -4.25 -8.26 -24.21
CA ARG A 126 -3.36 -7.78 -25.28
C ARG A 126 -2.72 -6.45 -24.91
N ASP A 127 -3.49 -5.53 -24.33
CA ASP A 127 -3.01 -4.24 -23.86
C ASP A 127 -2.09 -4.39 -22.62
N ASN A 128 -2.34 -5.42 -21.80
CA ASN A 128 -1.66 -5.68 -20.54
C ASN A 128 -1.19 -7.15 -20.43
N PRO A 129 -0.17 -7.57 -21.21
CA PRO A 129 0.24 -8.98 -21.32
C PRO A 129 0.86 -9.56 -20.04
N THR A 130 1.15 -8.72 -19.04
CA THR A 130 1.57 -9.18 -17.72
C THR A 130 0.42 -9.72 -16.88
N GLU A 131 -0.82 -9.40 -17.20
CA GLU A 131 -1.96 -9.75 -16.36
C GLU A 131 -2.50 -11.14 -16.68
N THR A 132 -3.32 -11.68 -15.78
CA THR A 132 -4.14 -12.88 -16.02
C THR A 132 -5.54 -12.61 -15.48
N LEU A 133 -6.55 -13.24 -16.05
CA LEU A 133 -7.93 -13.16 -15.57
C LEU A 133 -8.38 -14.51 -15.03
N LEU A 134 -9.04 -14.54 -13.87
CA LEU A 134 -9.78 -15.69 -13.39
C LEU A 134 -11.24 -15.49 -13.80
N MET A 135 -11.79 -16.39 -14.61
CA MET A 135 -13.15 -16.25 -15.11
C MET A 135 -13.95 -17.47 -14.69
N ARG A 136 -14.83 -17.31 -13.70
CA ARG A 136 -15.86 -18.30 -13.42
C ARG A 136 -16.87 -18.28 -14.55
N VAL A 137 -17.16 -19.45 -15.09
CA VAL A 137 -18.23 -19.65 -16.07
C VAL A 137 -19.25 -20.57 -15.43
N LYS A 138 -20.48 -20.08 -15.27
CA LYS A 138 -21.58 -20.78 -14.61
C LYS A 138 -22.80 -20.88 -15.54
N LYS A 139 -23.52 -22.01 -15.46
CA LYS A 139 -24.87 -22.11 -16.04
C LYS A 139 -25.86 -21.36 -15.16
N GLU A 140 -26.49 -20.32 -15.69
CA GLU A 140 -27.34 -19.44 -14.87
C GLU A 140 -28.80 -19.85 -14.84
N HIS A 141 -29.33 -20.28 -15.99
CA HIS A 141 -30.76 -20.55 -16.14
C HIS A 141 -30.97 -21.65 -17.19
N THR A 142 -32.19 -22.19 -17.23
CA THR A 142 -32.58 -23.26 -18.13
C THR A 142 -32.19 -22.97 -19.59
N GLU A 143 -31.52 -23.96 -20.20
CA GLU A 143 -31.10 -23.93 -21.61
C GLU A 143 -32.32 -23.91 -22.54
N GLU A 144 -32.20 -23.26 -23.69
CA GLU A 144 -33.31 -23.06 -24.64
C GLU A 144 -32.85 -23.23 -26.09
N ASN A 145 -33.55 -24.05 -26.88
CA ASN A 145 -33.29 -24.25 -28.31
C ASN A 145 -31.84 -24.64 -28.65
N THR A 146 -31.22 -25.52 -27.84
CA THR A 146 -29.82 -25.95 -28.01
C THR A 146 -29.74 -27.31 -28.72
N THR A 147 -28.71 -27.49 -29.54
CA THR A 147 -28.41 -28.76 -30.25
C THR A 147 -27.08 -29.37 -29.83
N ARG A 148 -26.32 -28.70 -28.96
CA ARG A 148 -25.10 -29.21 -28.32
C ARG A 148 -25.15 -28.90 -26.82
N SER A 149 -24.33 -29.57 -26.01
CA SER A 149 -24.26 -29.30 -24.58
C SER A 149 -23.61 -27.95 -24.30
N PHE A 150 -23.82 -27.40 -23.11
CA PHE A 150 -23.10 -26.21 -22.64
C PHE A 150 -21.59 -26.37 -22.78
N ALA A 151 -21.02 -27.50 -22.32
CA ALA A 151 -19.58 -27.77 -22.42
C ALA A 151 -19.09 -27.77 -23.88
N ALA A 152 -19.84 -28.40 -24.80
CA ALA A 152 -19.49 -28.39 -26.22
C ALA A 152 -19.61 -26.98 -26.85
N THR A 153 -20.55 -26.15 -26.38
CA THR A 153 -20.62 -24.73 -26.78
C THR A 153 -19.45 -23.93 -26.24
N PHE A 154 -19.07 -24.14 -24.98
CA PHE A 154 -17.91 -23.49 -24.38
C PHE A 154 -16.63 -23.87 -25.13
N GLU A 155 -16.43 -25.15 -25.44
CA GLU A 155 -15.29 -25.60 -26.26
C GLU A 155 -15.26 -24.94 -27.62
N TRP A 156 -16.43 -24.80 -28.27
CA TRP A 156 -16.50 -24.10 -29.54
C TRP A 156 -16.05 -22.64 -29.42
N TYR A 157 -16.40 -21.91 -28.34
CA TYR A 157 -15.85 -20.58 -28.08
C TYR A 157 -14.34 -20.66 -27.84
N ARG A 158 -13.88 -21.58 -26.99
CA ARG A 158 -12.46 -21.76 -26.63
C ARG A 158 -11.58 -22.08 -27.84
N ASP A 159 -12.11 -22.79 -28.84
CA ASP A 159 -11.41 -23.18 -30.06
C ASP A 159 -11.41 -22.08 -31.13
N GLN A 160 -12.17 -20.99 -30.97
CA GLN A 160 -12.12 -19.91 -31.94
C GLN A 160 -10.71 -19.30 -32.01
N PRO A 161 -10.18 -19.01 -33.22
CA PRO A 161 -8.84 -18.43 -33.36
C PRO A 161 -8.65 -17.11 -32.60
N ALA A 162 -9.72 -16.35 -32.40
CA ALA A 162 -9.69 -15.10 -31.64
C ALA A 162 -9.45 -15.29 -30.13
N TYR A 163 -9.79 -16.46 -29.57
CA TYR A 163 -9.80 -16.71 -28.13
C TYR A 163 -8.84 -17.81 -27.69
N SER A 164 -8.59 -18.82 -28.55
CA SER A 164 -7.75 -19.98 -28.21
C SER A 164 -6.32 -19.67 -27.73
N PRO A 165 -5.62 -18.60 -28.16
CA PRO A 165 -4.31 -18.25 -27.61
C PRO A 165 -4.38 -17.68 -26.19
N TYR A 166 -5.55 -17.17 -25.81
CA TYR A 166 -5.78 -16.42 -24.58
C TYR A 166 -6.51 -17.24 -23.52
N ILE A 167 -7.18 -18.34 -23.85
CA ILE A 167 -7.82 -19.20 -22.84
C ILE A 167 -6.87 -20.33 -22.44
N TRP A 168 -6.48 -20.35 -21.17
CA TRP A 168 -5.62 -21.39 -20.63
C TRP A 168 -6.35 -22.73 -20.55
N ARG A 169 -5.66 -23.83 -20.85
CA ARG A 169 -6.24 -25.19 -20.94
C ARG A 169 -5.84 -26.12 -19.78
N GLY A 170 -5.05 -25.64 -18.83
CA GLY A 170 -4.70 -26.45 -17.66
C GLY A 170 -5.85 -26.54 -16.66
N THR A 171 -5.76 -27.52 -15.77
CA THR A 171 -6.78 -27.80 -14.75
C THR A 171 -6.23 -27.71 -13.32
N HIS A 172 -4.92 -27.53 -13.16
CA HIS A 172 -4.27 -27.27 -11.87
C HIS A 172 -4.34 -25.79 -11.48
N ILE A 173 -3.94 -25.46 -10.25
CA ILE A 173 -3.72 -24.07 -9.84
C ILE A 173 -2.36 -23.61 -10.40
N PRO A 174 -2.32 -22.68 -11.36
CA PRO A 174 -1.09 -22.32 -12.05
C PRO A 174 -0.27 -21.28 -11.28
N THR A 175 1.00 -21.19 -11.64
CA THR A 175 1.84 -20.02 -11.39
C THR A 175 1.47 -18.87 -12.35
N LEU A 176 1.74 -17.62 -11.96
CA LEU A 176 1.52 -16.47 -12.83
C LEU A 176 2.22 -16.65 -14.18
N GLY A 177 3.46 -17.15 -14.22
CA GLY A 177 4.22 -17.35 -15.44
C GLY A 177 3.56 -18.25 -16.48
N GLU A 178 2.74 -19.21 -16.05
CA GLU A 178 1.99 -20.09 -16.96
C GLU A 178 0.81 -19.38 -17.64
N VAL A 179 0.26 -18.35 -16.97
CA VAL A 179 -1.03 -17.75 -17.31
C VAL A 179 -1.01 -16.24 -17.59
N ARG A 180 0.15 -15.58 -17.52
CA ARG A 180 0.27 -14.20 -18.03
C ARG A 180 -0.20 -14.14 -19.49
N GLY A 181 -1.01 -13.12 -19.77
CA GLY A 181 -1.69 -12.93 -21.05
C GLY A 181 -2.86 -13.90 -21.29
N LYS A 182 -3.34 -14.63 -20.27
CA LYS A 182 -4.41 -15.64 -20.42
C LYS A 182 -5.55 -15.48 -19.43
N ILE A 183 -6.67 -16.12 -19.78
CA ILE A 183 -7.85 -16.32 -18.97
C ILE A 183 -7.77 -17.74 -18.41
N VAL A 184 -7.79 -17.86 -17.08
CA VAL A 184 -7.92 -19.10 -16.33
C VAL A 184 -9.41 -19.31 -16.04
N ILE A 185 -9.96 -20.41 -16.54
CA ILE A 185 -11.37 -20.73 -16.35
C ILE A 185 -11.55 -21.37 -14.97
N LEU A 186 -12.53 -20.87 -14.21
CA LEU A 186 -13.07 -21.56 -13.04
C LEU A 186 -14.36 -22.25 -13.50
N ASP A 187 -14.28 -23.57 -13.71
CA ASP A 187 -15.33 -24.36 -14.34
C ASP A 187 -16.44 -24.70 -13.34
N ASP A 188 -17.56 -23.99 -13.45
CA ASP A 188 -18.79 -24.20 -12.67
C ASP A 188 -19.93 -24.70 -13.58
N PHE A 189 -19.61 -25.54 -14.56
CA PHE A 189 -20.61 -26.12 -15.46
C PHE A 189 -20.38 -27.59 -15.84
N ASP A 190 -19.16 -28.11 -15.77
CA ASP A 190 -18.84 -29.52 -16.12
C ASP A 190 -17.74 -30.16 -15.25
N GLY A 191 -17.57 -29.67 -14.01
CA GLY A 191 -16.80 -30.39 -12.99
C GLY A 191 -15.27 -30.28 -13.07
N GLY A 192 -14.70 -29.48 -13.99
CA GLY A 192 -13.27 -29.16 -14.02
C GLY A 192 -12.50 -29.63 -15.25
N ASP A 193 -13.16 -30.20 -16.26
CA ASP A 193 -12.48 -30.62 -17.50
C ASP A 193 -12.06 -29.43 -18.39
N HIS A 194 -12.61 -28.24 -18.11
CA HIS A 194 -12.41 -27.05 -18.92
C HIS A 194 -11.57 -25.95 -18.23
N GLY A 195 -11.08 -26.22 -17.03
CA GLY A 195 -10.31 -25.28 -16.22
C GLY A 195 -10.08 -25.79 -14.80
N ILE A 196 -9.94 -24.89 -13.83
CA ILE A 196 -9.92 -25.26 -12.41
C ILE A 196 -11.35 -25.55 -11.99
N GLY A 197 -11.65 -26.80 -11.60
CA GLY A 197 -13.00 -27.18 -11.19
C GLY A 197 -13.50 -26.35 -9.99
N TRP A 198 -14.62 -25.65 -10.15
CA TRP A 198 -15.19 -24.78 -9.12
C TRP A 198 -15.44 -25.51 -7.79
N GLY A 199 -15.89 -26.76 -7.86
CA GLY A 199 -16.12 -27.62 -6.70
C GLY A 199 -14.88 -27.89 -5.85
N SER A 200 -13.67 -27.79 -6.42
CA SER A 200 -12.40 -28.02 -5.71
C SER A 200 -11.92 -26.82 -4.87
N LEU A 201 -12.48 -25.63 -5.10
CA LEU A 201 -12.06 -24.39 -4.46
C LEU A 201 -12.60 -24.27 -3.04
N ASN A 202 -11.85 -23.62 -2.14
CA ASN A 202 -12.33 -23.28 -0.81
C ASN A 202 -13.14 -21.98 -0.88
N LYS A 203 -14.42 -22.02 -0.49
CA LYS A 203 -15.36 -20.92 -0.76
C LYS A 203 -16.22 -20.55 0.44
N GLN A 204 -16.48 -19.25 0.60
CA GLN A 204 -17.60 -18.73 1.37
C GLN A 204 -18.56 -18.03 0.39
N ASP A 205 -19.80 -18.51 0.33
CA ASP A 205 -20.85 -18.01 -0.58
C ASP A 205 -22.23 -18.01 0.10
N ALA A 206 -22.31 -17.44 1.31
CA ALA A 206 -23.57 -17.21 2.01
C ALA A 206 -24.33 -16.06 1.35
N TRP A 207 -24.84 -16.28 0.15
CA TRP A 207 -25.41 -15.26 -0.72
C TRP A 207 -26.83 -14.81 -0.30
N GLU A 208 -27.53 -15.59 0.54
CA GLU A 208 -28.86 -15.24 1.08
C GLU A 208 -28.81 -14.50 2.43
N GLU A 209 -27.62 -14.33 3.02
CA GLU A 209 -27.46 -13.71 4.34
C GLU A 209 -27.51 -12.19 4.24
N THR A 210 -28.69 -11.61 4.47
CA THR A 210 -28.91 -10.16 4.41
C THR A 210 -28.62 -9.44 5.73
N ASN A 211 -28.35 -10.15 6.82
CA ASN A 211 -27.82 -9.50 8.03
C ASN A 211 -26.33 -9.18 7.79
N THR A 212 -26.02 -7.90 7.65
CA THR A 212 -24.67 -7.42 7.30
C THR A 212 -23.62 -7.83 8.32
N ASP A 213 -23.95 -7.85 9.61
CA ASP A 213 -23.02 -8.28 10.67
C ASP A 213 -22.70 -9.78 10.56
N THR A 214 -23.72 -10.62 10.38
CA THR A 214 -23.52 -12.07 10.18
C THR A 214 -22.76 -12.33 8.89
N LYS A 215 -23.13 -11.66 7.78
CA LYS A 215 -22.43 -11.78 6.50
C LYS A 215 -20.97 -11.38 6.65
N TRP A 216 -20.68 -10.25 7.28
CA TRP A 216 -19.32 -9.79 7.55
C TRP A 216 -18.54 -10.79 8.40
N ASN A 217 -19.13 -11.33 9.46
CA ASN A 217 -18.46 -12.34 10.29
C ASN A 217 -18.06 -13.59 9.49
N LEU A 218 -18.89 -14.03 8.53
CA LEU A 218 -18.56 -15.13 7.62
C LEU A 218 -17.43 -14.75 6.64
N VAL A 219 -17.48 -13.54 6.07
CA VAL A 219 -16.41 -13.00 5.22
C VAL A 219 -15.09 -12.93 5.98
N ARG A 220 -15.10 -12.36 7.19
CA ARG A 220 -13.92 -12.22 8.05
C ARG A 220 -13.32 -13.59 8.41
N ALA A 221 -14.14 -14.54 8.83
CA ALA A 221 -13.67 -15.88 9.16
C ALA A 221 -12.99 -16.56 7.94
N HIS A 222 -13.49 -16.33 6.73
CA HIS A 222 -12.89 -16.86 5.51
C HIS A 222 -11.60 -16.13 5.11
N LEU A 223 -11.52 -14.81 5.33
CA LEU A 223 -10.28 -14.03 5.21
C LEU A 223 -9.18 -14.56 6.14
N GLU A 224 -9.52 -14.84 7.40
CA GLU A 224 -8.59 -15.43 8.38
C GLU A 224 -8.11 -16.81 7.93
N ALA A 225 -9.02 -17.64 7.42
CA ALA A 225 -8.70 -18.96 6.87
C ALA A 225 -7.81 -18.87 5.61
N ALA A 226 -8.03 -17.90 4.73
CA ALA A 226 -7.19 -17.64 3.57
C ALA A 226 -5.81 -17.13 3.98
N SER A 227 -5.72 -16.28 5.00
CA SER A 227 -4.47 -15.74 5.53
C SER A 227 -3.58 -16.84 6.13
N ALA A 228 -4.15 -17.73 6.95
CA ALA A 228 -3.42 -18.79 7.65
C ALA A 228 -3.31 -20.11 6.84
N GLY A 229 -4.11 -20.25 5.79
CA GLY A 229 -4.25 -21.48 5.02
C GLY A 229 -3.11 -21.80 4.06
N ASN A 230 -3.23 -22.93 3.36
CA ASN A 230 -2.22 -23.39 2.41
C ASN A 230 -2.02 -22.38 1.26
N PRO A 231 -0.78 -21.95 0.94
CA PRO A 231 -0.50 -21.01 -0.15
C PRO A 231 -0.90 -21.52 -1.54
N ASN A 232 -1.11 -22.84 -1.70
CA ASN A 232 -1.52 -23.48 -2.95
C ASN A 232 -3.03 -23.76 -3.03
N THR A 233 -3.81 -23.43 -2.01
CA THR A 233 -5.28 -23.49 -2.07
C THR A 233 -5.81 -22.15 -2.54
N LEU A 234 -6.65 -22.15 -3.57
CA LEU A 234 -7.34 -20.95 -4.03
C LEU A 234 -8.63 -20.75 -3.20
N TYR A 235 -8.67 -19.63 -2.48
CA TYR A 235 -9.79 -19.21 -1.64
C TYR A 235 -10.63 -18.20 -2.41
N ILE A 236 -11.96 -18.38 -2.44
CA ILE A 236 -12.92 -17.43 -3.00
C ILE A 236 -13.91 -17.00 -1.92
N ASN A 237 -14.02 -15.71 -1.66
CA ASN A 237 -14.84 -15.16 -0.60
C ASN A 237 -15.82 -14.15 -1.19
N PHE A 238 -17.11 -14.45 -1.13
CA PHE A 238 -18.15 -13.55 -1.62
C PHE A 238 -18.58 -12.59 -0.52
N LEU A 239 -18.38 -11.30 -0.77
CA LEU A 239 -18.92 -10.20 0.04
C LEU A 239 -20.38 -9.93 -0.34
N SER A 240 -20.76 -10.24 -1.59
CA SER A 240 -22.12 -10.12 -2.12
C SER A 240 -23.14 -10.96 -1.35
N ALA A 241 -24.33 -10.40 -1.15
CA ALA A 241 -25.52 -11.12 -0.73
C ALA A 241 -26.78 -10.35 -1.13
N ALA A 242 -27.90 -11.06 -1.26
CA ALA A 242 -29.22 -10.52 -1.52
C ALA A 242 -30.29 -11.50 -1.03
N GLY A 243 -31.41 -10.97 -0.55
CA GLY A 243 -32.56 -11.77 -0.13
C GLY A 243 -33.62 -10.90 0.52
N VAL A 244 -34.64 -11.51 1.12
CA VAL A 244 -35.68 -10.76 1.84
C VAL A 244 -35.06 -10.02 3.02
N GLY A 245 -34.73 -8.74 2.84
CA GLY A 245 -34.07 -7.93 3.87
C GLY A 245 -33.05 -6.91 3.36
N GLY A 246 -32.50 -7.07 2.15
CA GLY A 246 -31.55 -6.10 1.60
C GLY A 246 -31.15 -6.39 0.16
N THR A 247 -31.09 -5.35 -0.67
CA THR A 247 -30.61 -5.40 -2.05
C THR A 247 -29.08 -5.55 -2.10
N PRO A 248 -28.50 -6.07 -3.20
CA PRO A 248 -27.05 -6.12 -3.42
C PRO A 248 -26.33 -4.82 -3.04
N SER A 249 -26.83 -3.67 -3.52
CA SER A 249 -26.25 -2.36 -3.20
C SER A 249 -26.29 -2.02 -1.71
N ALA A 250 -27.40 -2.32 -1.02
CA ALA A 250 -27.53 -2.01 0.41
C ALA A 250 -26.58 -2.88 1.25
N ILE A 251 -26.45 -4.16 0.92
CA ILE A 251 -25.53 -5.07 1.63
C ILE A 251 -24.07 -4.68 1.34
N ALA A 252 -23.75 -4.42 0.07
CA ALA A 252 -22.41 -4.02 -0.36
C ALA A 252 -21.94 -2.75 0.35
N GLY A 253 -22.83 -1.76 0.55
CA GLY A 253 -22.52 -0.54 1.28
C GLY A 253 -21.89 -0.80 2.66
N SER A 254 -22.43 -1.76 3.43
CA SER A 254 -21.89 -2.10 4.75
C SER A 254 -20.74 -3.10 4.69
N VAL A 255 -20.91 -4.21 3.97
CA VAL A 255 -19.92 -5.31 3.98
C VAL A 255 -18.60 -4.89 3.31
N ASN A 256 -18.64 -4.04 2.28
CA ASN A 256 -17.42 -3.51 1.65
C ASN A 256 -16.69 -2.53 2.58
N GLU A 257 -17.43 -1.75 3.37
CA GLU A 257 -16.84 -0.83 4.36
C GLU A 257 -16.09 -1.61 5.44
N ASP A 258 -16.75 -2.62 6.03
CA ASP A 258 -16.12 -3.51 7.01
C ASP A 258 -14.89 -4.21 6.45
N ALA A 259 -14.96 -4.66 5.19
CA ALA A 259 -13.83 -5.28 4.51
C ALA A 259 -12.66 -4.33 4.33
N LEU A 260 -12.90 -3.09 3.90
CA LEU A 260 -11.85 -2.08 3.76
C LEU A 260 -11.16 -1.81 5.10
N HIS A 261 -11.93 -1.55 6.16
CA HIS A 261 -11.38 -1.29 7.49
C HIS A 261 -10.57 -2.47 8.01
N TYR A 262 -11.04 -3.70 7.81
CA TYR A 262 -10.31 -4.88 8.26
C TYR A 262 -9.00 -5.11 7.48
N LEU A 263 -9.00 -4.84 6.17
CA LEU A 263 -7.80 -4.93 5.33
C LEU A 263 -6.76 -3.82 5.66
N MET A 264 -7.20 -2.72 6.26
CA MET A 264 -6.28 -1.68 6.75
C MET A 264 -5.57 -2.06 8.06
N GLY A 265 -6.10 -3.06 8.78
CA GLY A 265 -5.50 -3.63 9.98
C GLY A 265 -4.37 -4.65 9.68
N THR A 266 -4.11 -5.52 10.66
CA THR A 266 -3.01 -6.51 10.61
C THR A 266 -3.49 -7.97 10.48
N GLY A 267 -4.81 -8.19 10.36
CA GLY A 267 -5.42 -9.52 10.47
C GLY A 267 -5.15 -10.46 9.29
N VAL A 268 -4.79 -9.94 8.11
CA VAL A 268 -4.79 -10.73 6.85
C VAL A 268 -3.55 -10.50 6.01
N GLN A 269 -2.73 -11.52 5.77
CA GLN A 269 -1.58 -11.41 4.86
C GLN A 269 -1.92 -11.74 3.39
N ARG A 270 -2.99 -12.52 3.19
CA ARG A 270 -3.49 -12.97 1.88
C ARG A 270 -5.01 -13.07 1.94
N THR A 271 -5.70 -12.39 1.04
CA THR A 271 -7.18 -12.38 1.02
C THR A 271 -7.77 -13.54 0.22
N GLY A 272 -6.99 -14.14 -0.69
CA GLY A 272 -7.55 -14.93 -1.78
C GLY A 272 -8.30 -14.02 -2.76
N VAL A 273 -9.30 -14.56 -3.45
CA VAL A 273 -10.18 -13.78 -4.33
C VAL A 273 -11.35 -13.23 -3.50
N LEU A 274 -11.54 -11.91 -3.51
CA LEU A 274 -12.72 -11.26 -2.93
C LEU A 274 -13.70 -10.90 -4.04
N MET A 275 -14.86 -11.55 -4.06
CA MET A 275 -15.92 -11.31 -5.04
C MET A 275 -16.90 -10.29 -4.45
N MET A 276 -17.00 -9.13 -5.08
CA MET A 276 -17.69 -7.95 -4.53
C MET A 276 -18.81 -7.46 -5.45
N ASP A 277 -19.86 -6.91 -4.83
CA ASP A 277 -20.83 -6.05 -5.50
C ASP A 277 -20.37 -4.59 -5.34
N PHE A 278 -20.45 -3.81 -6.42
CA PHE A 278 -20.17 -2.37 -6.44
C PHE A 278 -18.86 -1.95 -5.71
N PRO A 279 -17.70 -2.57 -5.99
CA PRO A 279 -16.48 -2.25 -5.24
C PRO A 279 -16.00 -0.81 -5.50
N GLY A 280 -15.72 -0.08 -4.41
CA GLY A 280 -15.10 1.24 -4.47
C GLY A 280 -13.59 1.20 -4.63
N ALA A 281 -13.00 2.36 -4.95
CA ALA A 281 -11.55 2.50 -5.23
C ALA A 281 -10.64 2.05 -4.07
N GLY A 282 -10.96 2.45 -2.84
CA GLY A 282 -10.17 2.10 -1.65
C GLY A 282 -10.17 0.60 -1.36
N LEU A 283 -11.30 -0.09 -1.54
CA LEU A 283 -11.37 -1.54 -1.34
C LEU A 283 -10.56 -2.30 -2.39
N ILE A 284 -10.68 -1.92 -3.67
CA ILE A 284 -9.86 -2.49 -4.76
C ILE A 284 -8.37 -2.31 -4.46
N ASP A 285 -7.98 -1.09 -4.09
CA ASP A 285 -6.59 -0.72 -3.83
C ASP A 285 -6.03 -1.42 -2.59
N ALA A 286 -6.82 -1.56 -1.52
CA ALA A 286 -6.44 -2.30 -0.33
C ALA A 286 -6.18 -3.78 -0.65
N ILE A 287 -7.00 -4.43 -1.48
CA ILE A 287 -6.78 -5.81 -1.91
C ILE A 287 -5.49 -5.92 -2.74
N ILE A 288 -5.25 -4.99 -3.68
CA ILE A 288 -4.03 -4.95 -4.48
C ILE A 288 -2.79 -4.78 -3.59
N ALA A 289 -2.86 -3.90 -2.59
CA ALA A 289 -1.77 -3.60 -1.67
C ALA A 289 -1.26 -4.84 -0.91
N HIS A 290 -2.14 -5.80 -0.59
CA HIS A 290 -1.75 -7.05 0.07
C HIS A 290 -0.82 -7.94 -0.79
N ASN A 291 -0.67 -7.64 -2.07
CA ASN A 291 0.31 -8.28 -2.93
C ASN A 291 1.67 -7.57 -2.90
N PHE A 292 1.81 -6.34 -2.38
CA PHE A 292 3.07 -5.61 -2.40
C PHE A 292 4.24 -6.36 -1.73
N ARG A 293 3.96 -7.15 -0.70
CA ARG A 293 4.91 -8.09 -0.08
C ARG A 293 5.53 -9.12 -1.05
N LEU A 294 4.89 -9.36 -2.20
CA LEU A 294 5.36 -10.27 -3.25
C LEU A 294 6.24 -9.56 -4.28
N ALA A 295 6.30 -8.23 -4.28
CA ALA A 295 7.07 -7.48 -5.25
C ALA A 295 8.57 -7.75 -5.11
N SER A 296 9.29 -7.81 -6.23
CA SER A 296 10.74 -8.03 -6.22
C SER A 296 11.54 -6.84 -5.66
N SER A 297 10.96 -5.64 -5.67
CA SER A 297 11.55 -4.44 -5.09
C SER A 297 10.49 -3.33 -4.89
N ALA A 298 10.77 -2.41 -3.98
CA ALA A 298 9.92 -1.24 -3.74
C ALA A 298 9.79 -0.34 -4.99
N ALA A 299 10.83 -0.24 -5.81
CA ALA A 299 10.81 0.56 -7.03
C ALA A 299 9.79 0.04 -8.06
N ALA A 300 9.55 -1.28 -8.11
CA ALA A 300 8.64 -1.89 -9.06
C ALA A 300 7.16 -1.51 -8.82
N ILE A 301 6.81 -1.17 -7.57
CA ILE A 301 5.44 -0.84 -7.15
C ILE A 301 5.16 0.66 -7.05
N GLY A 302 6.15 1.54 -7.21
CA GLY A 302 6.02 2.97 -6.91
C GLY A 302 4.82 3.69 -7.54
N GLY A 303 4.47 3.34 -8.79
CA GLY A 303 3.30 3.90 -9.47
C GLY A 303 1.97 3.45 -8.86
N ASP A 304 1.82 2.15 -8.58
CA ASP A 304 0.61 1.61 -7.95
C ASP A 304 0.51 2.05 -6.48
N PHE A 305 1.65 2.12 -5.78
CA PHE A 305 1.73 2.57 -4.39
C PHE A 305 1.16 3.98 -4.19
N ALA A 306 1.45 4.91 -5.11
CA ALA A 306 0.94 6.28 -5.02
C ALA A 306 -0.59 6.33 -5.05
N THR A 307 -1.21 5.65 -6.02
CA THR A 307 -2.67 5.55 -6.16
C THR A 307 -3.28 4.84 -4.95
N VAL A 308 -2.73 3.68 -4.58
CA VAL A 308 -3.20 2.87 -3.44
C VAL A 308 -3.16 3.67 -2.15
N PHE A 309 -2.03 4.30 -1.83
CA PHE A 309 -1.91 5.07 -0.59
C PHE A 309 -2.87 6.26 -0.58
N ASN A 310 -3.08 6.92 -1.73
CA ASN A 310 -4.04 8.02 -1.82
C ASN A 310 -5.46 7.55 -1.52
N ASN A 311 -5.90 6.44 -2.13
CA ASN A 311 -7.26 5.94 -1.99
C ASN A 311 -7.51 5.28 -0.63
N VAL A 312 -6.55 4.53 -0.09
CA VAL A 312 -6.63 3.95 1.27
C VAL A 312 -6.63 5.04 2.34
N ALA A 313 -5.96 6.18 2.12
CA ALA A 313 -5.99 7.28 3.07
C ALA A 313 -7.39 7.87 3.32
N HIS A 314 -8.37 7.60 2.45
CA HIS A 314 -9.78 7.90 2.70
C HIS A 314 -10.47 6.96 3.68
N GLY A 315 -9.97 5.75 3.83
CA GLY A 315 -10.45 4.81 4.85
C GLY A 315 -9.89 5.13 6.24
N PHE A 316 -8.84 5.97 6.35
CA PHE A 316 -8.35 6.35 7.67
C PHE A 316 -9.41 7.16 8.39
N HIS A 317 -9.86 6.67 9.52
CA HIS A 317 -10.89 7.30 10.32
C HIS A 317 -10.45 7.37 11.78
N SER A 318 -11.11 8.21 12.54
CA SER A 318 -10.78 8.42 13.94
C SER A 318 -12.02 8.96 14.62
N GLU A 319 -12.27 8.49 15.83
CA GLU A 319 -13.32 9.01 16.69
C GLU A 319 -12.66 9.73 17.87
N GLY A 320 -13.01 11.00 18.10
CA GLY A 320 -12.55 11.77 19.25
C GLY A 320 -11.44 12.79 18.94
N ASP A 321 -10.77 13.27 19.98
CA ASP A 321 -9.93 14.49 19.92
C ASP A 321 -8.47 14.26 19.44
N ASP A 322 -8.14 13.04 18.99
CA ASP A 322 -6.77 12.62 18.59
C ASP A 322 -6.70 12.27 17.08
N GLU A 323 -7.56 12.86 16.24
CA GLU A 323 -7.79 12.44 14.86
C GLU A 323 -6.52 12.28 14.00
N ALA A 324 -5.62 13.27 13.98
CA ALA A 324 -4.39 13.16 13.20
C ALA A 324 -3.46 12.06 13.71
N ARG A 325 -3.46 11.77 15.02
CA ARG A 325 -2.62 10.71 15.61
C ARG A 325 -3.16 9.33 15.26
N ASP A 326 -4.46 9.12 15.29
CA ASP A 326 -5.05 7.85 14.87
C ASP A 326 -4.76 7.57 13.40
N ARG A 327 -4.90 8.58 12.54
CA ARG A 327 -4.51 8.51 11.12
C ARG A 327 -3.04 8.13 10.90
N VAL A 328 -2.14 8.62 11.76
CA VAL A 328 -0.73 8.21 11.74
C VAL A 328 -0.59 6.72 12.06
N LEU A 329 -1.26 6.25 13.10
CA LEU A 329 -1.20 4.86 13.55
C LEU A 329 -1.81 3.90 12.52
N GLU A 330 -2.94 4.25 11.93
CA GLU A 330 -3.58 3.45 10.88
C GLU A 330 -2.73 3.37 9.62
N ALA A 331 -2.21 4.51 9.15
CA ALA A 331 -1.31 4.55 8.01
C ALA A 331 -0.05 3.70 8.25
N ARG A 332 0.57 3.83 9.43
CA ARG A 332 1.72 3.01 9.80
C ARG A 332 1.37 1.54 9.88
N THR A 333 0.23 1.19 10.46
CA THR A 333 -0.24 -0.18 10.61
C THR A 333 -0.42 -0.84 9.23
N PHE A 334 -1.18 -0.19 8.35
CA PHE A 334 -1.41 -0.66 6.98
C PHE A 334 -0.10 -0.83 6.20
N LEU A 335 0.80 0.15 6.26
CA LEU A 335 2.06 0.14 5.52
C LEU A 335 3.04 -0.90 6.04
N ASN A 336 3.18 -1.05 7.36
CA ASN A 336 4.03 -2.09 7.94
C ASN A 336 3.51 -3.50 7.61
N HIS A 337 2.20 -3.64 7.47
CA HIS A 337 1.55 -4.92 7.20
C HIS A 337 1.65 -5.32 5.72
N THR A 338 1.36 -4.40 4.80
CA THR A 338 1.40 -4.65 3.35
C THR A 338 2.81 -4.58 2.77
N LEU A 339 3.70 -3.83 3.41
CA LEU A 339 5.10 -3.62 3.02
C LEU A 339 6.05 -3.83 4.23
N PRO A 340 6.16 -5.06 4.73
CA PRO A 340 6.99 -5.37 5.89
C PRO A 340 8.49 -5.18 5.61
N GLY A 341 9.25 -4.89 6.67
CA GLY A 341 10.71 -4.72 6.60
C GLY A 341 11.16 -3.33 6.13
N MET A 342 10.23 -2.39 5.95
CA MET A 342 10.52 -0.98 5.66
C MET A 342 10.37 -0.13 6.93
N SER A 343 11.28 0.84 7.15
CA SER A 343 11.12 1.82 8.22
C SER A 343 10.24 2.98 7.75
N TRP A 344 8.93 2.88 7.98
CA TRP A 344 7.94 3.88 7.58
C TRP A 344 7.86 5.07 8.53
N HIS A 345 7.95 6.26 7.96
CA HIS A 345 7.72 7.54 8.64
C HIS A 345 6.43 8.13 8.11
N ILE A 346 5.59 8.61 9.02
CA ILE A 346 4.27 9.17 8.68
C ILE A 346 4.19 10.59 9.24
N ILE A 347 3.64 11.50 8.45
CA ILE A 347 3.27 12.86 8.88
C ILE A 347 1.81 13.06 8.47
N VAL A 348 0.98 13.58 9.37
CA VAL A 348 -0.41 13.94 9.10
C VAL A 348 -0.63 15.39 9.48
N SER A 349 -1.31 16.13 8.61
CA SER A 349 -1.75 17.49 8.89
C SER A 349 -3.21 17.69 8.53
N GLY A 350 -3.98 18.25 9.47
CA GLY A 350 -5.36 18.72 9.33
C GLY A 350 -5.48 20.22 9.00
N THR A 351 -4.36 20.93 8.82
CA THR A 351 -4.35 22.34 8.39
C THR A 351 -3.63 22.53 7.08
N SER A 352 -4.35 22.97 6.05
CA SER A 352 -3.80 23.24 4.73
C SER A 352 -3.08 24.59 4.64
N GLY A 353 -2.28 24.76 3.59
CA GLY A 353 -1.54 26.00 3.31
C GLY A 353 -0.12 26.04 3.87
N SER A 354 0.80 26.60 3.08
CA SER A 354 2.24 26.71 3.37
C SER A 354 2.57 27.51 4.63
N ASP A 355 1.67 28.42 5.03
CA ASP A 355 1.79 29.20 6.27
C ASP A 355 1.53 28.37 7.52
N ASN A 356 0.73 27.31 7.39
CA ASN A 356 0.28 26.50 8.51
C ASN A 356 1.15 25.28 8.75
N TRP A 357 1.71 24.68 7.70
CA TRP A 357 2.65 23.58 7.85
C TRP A 357 3.60 23.50 6.65
N GLY A 358 4.74 22.85 6.87
CA GLY A 358 5.67 22.53 5.81
C GLY A 358 6.70 21.53 6.30
N TYR A 359 7.28 20.77 5.38
CA TYR A 359 8.23 19.72 5.74
C TYR A 359 9.27 19.54 4.64
N THR A 360 10.37 18.90 5.02
CA THR A 360 11.36 18.35 4.08
C THR A 360 11.71 16.95 4.55
N VAL A 361 11.81 16.00 3.64
CA VAL A 361 12.13 14.60 3.96
C VAL A 361 13.19 14.06 2.99
N GLN A 362 14.01 13.14 3.45
CA GLN A 362 14.92 12.36 2.60
C GLN A 362 14.48 10.90 2.66
N HIS A 363 14.08 10.33 1.53
CA HIS A 363 13.63 8.94 1.46
C HIS A 363 14.53 8.16 0.50
N HIS A 364 14.60 6.85 0.69
CA HIS A 364 15.40 5.94 -0.15
C HIS A 364 14.55 4.96 -0.95
N GLY A 365 13.24 4.91 -0.69
CA GLY A 365 12.30 4.10 -1.44
C GLY A 365 11.02 4.87 -1.75
N LEU A 366 9.90 4.31 -1.34
CA LEU A 366 8.57 4.85 -1.56
C LEU A 366 8.36 6.15 -0.78
N TYR A 367 7.68 7.08 -1.43
CA TYR A 367 7.22 8.33 -0.88
C TYR A 367 5.88 8.64 -1.53
N GLN A 368 4.91 9.05 -0.73
CA GLN A 368 3.66 9.61 -1.22
C GLN A 368 3.11 10.64 -0.25
N LYS A 369 2.61 11.75 -0.80
CA LYS A 369 1.71 12.67 -0.12
C LYS A 369 0.29 12.42 -0.65
N SER A 370 -0.66 12.15 0.23
CA SER A 370 -2.07 12.03 -0.15
C SER A 370 -2.65 13.40 -0.52
N ASP A 371 -3.74 13.37 -1.29
CA ASP A 371 -4.67 14.48 -1.40
C ASP A 371 -5.21 14.87 -0.01
N TRP A 372 -5.94 16.00 0.03
CA TRP A 372 -6.70 16.38 1.22
C TRP A 372 -7.98 15.55 1.30
N VAL A 373 -8.09 14.79 2.37
CA VAL A 373 -9.13 13.79 2.59
C VAL A 373 -9.74 14.00 3.96
N ASN A 374 -11.04 14.30 3.99
CA ASN A 374 -11.76 14.62 5.24
C ASN A 374 -11.05 15.68 6.10
N GLY A 375 -10.39 16.65 5.45
CA GLY A 375 -9.63 17.70 6.13
C GLY A 375 -8.15 17.39 6.39
N TYR A 376 -7.66 16.20 6.07
CA TYR A 376 -6.29 15.76 6.37
C TYR A 376 -5.47 15.42 5.12
N SER A 377 -4.15 15.65 5.18
CA SER A 377 -3.18 15.14 4.21
C SER A 377 -2.11 14.32 4.93
N HIS A 378 -1.74 13.19 4.33
CA HIS A 378 -0.82 12.21 4.88
C HIS A 378 0.45 12.18 4.04
N VAL A 379 1.62 12.15 4.66
CA VAL A 379 2.90 11.96 4.00
C VAL A 379 3.50 10.68 4.54
N ALA A 380 3.64 9.68 3.68
CA ALA A 380 4.30 8.42 4.01
C ALA A 380 5.59 8.29 3.22
N PHE A 381 6.67 7.90 3.89
CA PHE A 381 7.93 7.60 3.23
C PHE A 381 8.74 6.58 4.01
N ASN A 382 9.55 5.79 3.32
CA ASN A 382 10.39 4.79 3.96
C ASN A 382 11.90 5.12 3.90
N THR A 383 12.62 4.60 4.88
CA THR A 383 14.08 4.76 5.02
C THR A 383 14.79 3.42 5.11
N LEU A 384 16.09 3.41 4.80
CA LEU A 384 16.93 2.20 4.84
C LEU A 384 17.11 1.66 6.25
N THR A 385 17.32 2.56 7.21
CA THR A 385 17.43 2.25 8.63
C THR A 385 16.70 3.33 9.42
N SER A 386 16.33 2.99 10.66
CA SER A 386 15.75 3.89 11.66
C SER A 386 16.80 4.51 12.58
N ASP A 387 18.07 4.15 12.42
CA ASP A 387 19.15 4.54 13.33
C ASP A 387 19.77 5.89 12.96
N SER A 388 20.30 6.62 13.94
CA SER A 388 20.95 7.93 13.78
C SER A 388 22.33 7.92 14.42
N ALA A 389 23.33 8.54 13.79
CA ALA A 389 24.64 8.75 14.38
C ALA A 389 24.67 9.97 15.31
N VAL A 390 23.84 10.98 15.06
CA VAL A 390 23.65 12.13 15.95
C VAL A 390 22.75 11.75 17.11
N SER A 391 23.17 12.06 18.34
CA SER A 391 22.38 11.87 19.56
C SER A 391 21.26 12.92 19.70
N ALA A 392 20.20 12.57 20.44
CA ALA A 392 19.08 13.50 20.66
C ALA A 392 19.51 14.79 21.38
N SER A 393 20.48 14.71 22.30
CA SER A 393 21.00 15.89 23.01
C SER A 393 21.83 16.82 22.12
N LEU A 394 22.68 16.27 21.24
CA LEU A 394 23.41 17.06 20.25
C LEU A 394 22.44 17.73 19.26
N LEU A 395 21.43 16.97 18.80
CA LEU A 395 20.41 17.50 17.91
C LEU A 395 19.63 18.65 18.57
N GLN A 396 19.19 18.47 19.81
CA GLN A 396 18.49 19.51 20.58
C GLN A 396 19.33 20.78 20.66
N SER A 397 20.58 20.67 21.12
CA SER A 397 21.47 21.84 21.29
C SER A 397 21.66 22.59 19.98
N TYR A 398 21.87 21.87 18.87
CA TYR A 398 22.03 22.48 17.56
C TYR A 398 20.75 23.18 17.09
N VAL A 399 19.59 22.49 17.13
CA VAL A 399 18.30 23.02 16.67
C VAL A 399 17.92 24.27 17.44
N ASP A 400 18.06 24.26 18.78
CA ASP A 400 17.77 25.41 19.64
C ASP A 400 18.56 26.65 19.24
N GLY A 401 19.83 26.49 18.86
CA GLY A 401 20.68 27.56 18.37
C GLY A 401 20.28 28.09 16.98
N GLN A 402 19.52 27.34 16.18
CA GLN A 402 19.12 27.75 14.84
C GLN A 402 17.80 28.52 14.78
N LEU A 403 16.84 28.21 15.68
CA LEU A 403 15.45 28.62 15.49
C LEU A 403 15.25 30.14 15.43
N GLY A 404 16.03 30.91 16.20
CA GLY A 404 15.94 32.39 16.22
C GLY A 404 16.26 33.06 14.87
N GLY A 405 16.94 32.37 13.96
CA GLY A 405 17.27 32.87 12.63
C GLY A 405 16.31 32.41 11.52
N LEU A 406 15.20 31.74 11.83
CA LEU A 406 14.24 31.24 10.84
C LEU A 406 13.09 32.24 10.62
N SER A 407 12.65 32.40 9.38
CA SER A 407 11.60 33.36 9.02
C SER A 407 10.68 32.88 7.89
N GLY A 408 9.57 33.58 7.67
CA GLY A 408 8.58 33.24 6.64
C GLY A 408 7.52 32.23 7.11
N SER A 409 6.89 31.59 6.12
CA SER A 409 5.88 30.54 6.29
C SER A 409 6.45 29.29 6.98
N ALA A 410 5.59 28.37 7.41
CA ALA A 410 6.02 27.09 7.98
C ALA A 410 6.90 26.31 6.97
N GLU A 411 6.54 26.33 5.69
CA GLU A 411 7.34 25.74 4.61
C GLU A 411 8.72 26.38 4.47
N ASN A 412 8.80 27.71 4.43
CA ASN A 412 10.09 28.42 4.34
C ASN A 412 11.00 28.08 5.53
N ARG A 413 10.42 27.99 6.73
CA ARG A 413 11.14 27.63 7.96
C ARG A 413 11.64 26.18 7.93
N ALA A 414 10.84 25.26 7.41
CA ALA A 414 11.22 23.85 7.27
C ALA A 414 12.43 23.70 6.33
N VAL A 415 12.42 24.39 5.19
CA VAL A 415 13.53 24.40 4.23
C VAL A 415 14.81 24.96 4.85
N GLN A 416 14.73 26.16 5.47
CA GLN A 416 15.88 26.80 6.11
C GLN A 416 16.50 25.94 7.21
N LEU A 417 15.68 25.31 8.07
CA LEU A 417 16.18 24.46 9.14
C LEU A 417 16.80 23.17 8.58
N ALA A 418 16.20 22.58 7.54
CA ALA A 418 16.73 21.39 6.90
C ALA A 418 18.10 21.63 6.25
N GLU A 419 18.29 22.75 5.56
CA GLU A 419 19.58 23.14 4.98
C GLU A 419 20.67 23.25 6.05
N ARG A 420 20.37 23.90 7.17
CA ARG A 420 21.30 24.08 8.29
C ARG A 420 21.69 22.73 8.92
N VAL A 421 20.70 21.90 9.25
CA VAL A 421 20.93 20.57 9.84
C VAL A 421 21.74 19.67 8.89
N ARG A 422 21.41 19.65 7.59
CA ARG A 422 22.15 18.87 6.59
C ARG A 422 23.58 19.39 6.38
N ALA A 423 23.80 20.70 6.45
CA ALA A 423 25.14 21.28 6.38
C ALA A 423 26.00 20.89 7.60
N ARG A 424 25.40 20.83 8.80
CA ARG A 424 26.11 20.47 10.02
C ARG A 424 26.37 18.97 10.15
N PHE A 425 25.44 18.15 9.66
CA PHE A 425 25.47 16.69 9.78
C PHE A 425 25.21 16.02 8.41
N PRO A 426 26.13 16.19 7.44
CA PRO A 426 25.92 15.73 6.05
C PRO A 426 26.02 14.21 5.86
N PHE A 427 26.44 13.50 6.89
CA PHE A 427 26.70 12.06 6.89
C PHE A 427 25.47 11.21 7.22
N GLN A 428 24.29 11.80 7.38
CA GLN A 428 23.04 11.09 7.58
C GLN A 428 21.87 11.84 6.95
N SER A 429 20.72 11.17 6.85
CA SER A 429 19.51 11.76 6.30
C SER A 429 18.70 12.46 7.38
N TRP A 430 17.96 13.48 6.96
CA TRP A 430 17.19 14.35 7.85
C TRP A 430 15.81 14.66 7.30
N SER A 431 14.85 14.57 8.21
CA SER A 431 13.51 15.11 8.04
C SER A 431 13.27 16.28 8.99
N VAL A 432 12.56 17.28 8.49
CA VAL A 432 12.13 18.46 9.23
C VAL A 432 10.65 18.67 8.97
N LEU A 433 9.88 18.89 10.02
CA LEU A 433 8.47 19.28 9.97
C LEU A 433 8.31 20.55 10.80
N VAL A 434 7.66 21.54 10.20
CA VAL A 434 7.27 22.78 10.88
C VAL A 434 5.75 22.90 10.79
N LYS A 435 5.13 23.11 11.95
CA LYS A 435 3.68 23.26 12.08
C LYS A 435 3.37 24.53 12.85
N ARG A 436 2.51 25.38 12.33
CA ARG A 436 1.99 26.55 13.03
C ARG A 436 0.84 26.16 13.94
N ALA A 437 0.69 26.88 15.06
CA ALA A 437 -0.44 26.80 15.96
C ALA A 437 -1.79 26.92 15.21
N PRO A 438 -2.87 26.28 15.69
CA PRO A 438 -2.93 25.49 16.92
C PRO A 438 -2.23 24.13 16.81
N GLY A 439 -1.66 23.69 17.94
CA GLY A 439 -1.19 22.31 18.13
C GLY A 439 -2.31 21.37 18.55
N GLY A 440 -1.95 20.17 19.02
CA GLY A 440 -2.89 19.12 19.40
C GLY A 440 -2.94 17.98 18.37
N PHE A 441 -3.18 16.76 18.85
CA PHE A 441 -3.22 15.55 18.04
C PHE A 441 -4.46 15.46 17.16
N ASP A 442 -5.49 16.26 17.42
CA ASP A 442 -6.59 16.48 16.49
C ASP A 442 -6.09 16.98 15.13
N ASN A 443 -5.19 17.97 15.12
CA ASN A 443 -4.84 18.69 13.89
C ASN A 443 -3.52 18.24 13.24
N TRP A 444 -2.61 17.61 13.97
CA TRP A 444 -1.39 17.08 13.35
C TRP A 444 -0.75 16.02 14.23
N ALA A 445 -0.10 15.08 13.57
CA ALA A 445 0.74 14.11 14.21
C ALA A 445 1.84 13.67 13.24
N TYR A 446 2.88 13.08 13.78
CA TYR A 446 3.92 12.44 13.00
C TYR A 446 4.56 11.36 13.85
N GLU A 447 5.09 10.34 13.20
CA GLU A 447 5.76 9.24 13.87
C GLU A 447 7.17 9.07 13.26
N PRO A 448 8.18 9.60 13.96
CA PRO A 448 9.55 9.56 13.46
C PRO A 448 10.20 8.19 13.75
N TRP A 449 11.36 7.99 13.12
CA TRP A 449 12.36 7.02 13.56
C TRP A 449 13.69 7.72 13.83
N GLY A 450 14.48 7.16 14.74
CA GLY A 450 15.85 7.63 15.03
C GLY A 450 15.90 8.75 16.06
N ALA A 451 17.03 9.47 16.09
CA ALA A 451 17.21 10.59 17.00
C ALA A 451 16.26 11.71 16.58
N HIS A 452 15.44 12.15 17.54
CA HIS A 452 14.35 13.07 17.30
C HIS A 452 14.36 14.18 18.34
N TYR A 453 14.00 15.39 17.90
CA TYR A 453 13.77 16.52 18.77
C TYR A 453 12.58 17.33 18.27
N MET A 454 11.71 17.74 19.19
CA MET A 454 10.61 18.65 18.89
C MET A 454 10.47 19.71 19.96
N ARG A 455 10.28 20.97 19.54
CA ARG A 455 9.85 22.05 20.44
C ARG A 455 8.95 23.06 19.76
N TRP A 456 8.21 23.78 20.59
CA TRP A 456 7.57 25.02 20.21
C TRP A 456 8.52 26.22 20.40
N GLN A 457 8.46 27.17 19.47
CA GLN A 457 9.03 28.50 19.60
C GLN A 457 8.07 29.53 18.96
N GLY A 458 7.46 30.37 19.79
CA GLY A 458 6.35 31.22 19.37
C GLY A 458 5.19 30.37 18.84
N ASP A 459 4.64 30.75 17.69
CA ASP A 459 3.50 30.08 17.06
C ASP A 459 3.88 28.79 16.31
N TYR A 460 5.14 28.36 16.29
CA TYR A 460 5.59 27.24 15.46
C TYR A 460 6.18 26.10 16.29
N ALA A 461 5.76 24.89 16.00
CA ALA A 461 6.42 23.66 16.37
C ALA A 461 7.47 23.30 15.30
N TYR A 462 8.65 22.89 15.73
CA TYR A 462 9.73 22.40 14.89
C TYR A 462 10.05 20.98 15.34
N ALA A 463 9.82 19.99 14.49
CA ALA A 463 10.21 18.62 14.68
C ALA A 463 11.33 18.26 13.70
N VAL A 464 12.43 17.72 14.20
CA VAL A 464 13.59 17.31 13.42
C VAL A 464 13.97 15.89 13.83
N TRP A 465 14.19 15.02 12.86
CA TRP A 465 14.71 13.68 13.13
C TRP A 465 15.68 13.22 12.07
N GLY A 466 16.66 12.46 12.53
CA GLY A 466 17.76 11.95 11.71
C GLY A 466 17.74 10.44 11.63
N TYR A 467 18.19 9.90 10.50
CA TYR A 467 18.21 8.47 10.24
C TYR A 467 19.22 8.13 9.12
N ALA A 468 19.45 6.83 8.88
CA ALA A 468 20.29 6.33 7.81
C ALA A 468 21.71 6.97 7.76
N PRO A 469 22.52 6.81 8.83
CA PRO A 469 23.90 7.24 8.82
C PRO A 469 24.71 6.48 7.76
N GLN A 470 25.63 7.19 7.13
CA GLN A 470 26.58 6.62 6.19
C GLN A 470 27.52 5.63 6.90
N GLN A 471 28.07 4.69 6.14
CA GLN A 471 29.08 3.79 6.69
C GLN A 471 30.39 4.56 7.00
N GLY A 472 31.09 4.17 8.05
CA GLY A 472 32.35 4.78 8.48
C GLY A 472 32.62 4.62 9.97
N VAL A 473 33.62 5.35 10.44
CA VAL A 473 34.01 5.43 11.86
C VAL A 473 33.55 6.77 12.39
N TYR A 474 32.80 6.76 13.49
CA TYR A 474 32.30 7.92 14.18
C TYR A 474 33.02 8.05 15.52
N LEU A 475 33.71 9.17 15.72
CA LEU A 475 34.30 9.54 17.01
C LEU A 475 33.34 10.45 17.75
N TYR A 476 33.18 10.25 19.06
CA TYR A 476 32.27 11.03 19.91
C TYR A 476 33.02 11.64 21.09
N GLU A 477 32.61 12.85 21.46
CA GLU A 477 33.23 13.65 22.50
C GLU A 477 33.03 13.03 23.90
N HIS A 478 31.93 12.30 24.08
CA HIS A 478 31.58 11.68 25.36
C HIS A 478 31.27 10.20 25.20
N SER A 479 31.30 9.45 26.32
CA SER A 479 30.82 8.07 26.36
C SER A 479 29.33 7.98 26.00
N GLY A 480 28.90 6.81 25.53
CA GLY A 480 27.52 6.55 25.11
C GLY A 480 27.12 7.20 23.78
N TYR A 481 28.09 7.54 22.92
CA TYR A 481 27.87 8.21 21.63
C TYR A 481 27.23 9.60 21.79
N LEU A 482 27.68 10.34 22.81
CA LEU A 482 27.17 11.67 23.16
C LEU A 482 28.19 12.77 22.85
N GLY A 483 27.76 14.03 22.96
CA GLY A 483 28.58 15.21 22.66
C GLY A 483 28.77 15.44 21.17
N ASP A 484 29.73 16.29 20.79
CA ASP A 484 30.07 16.49 19.38
C ASP A 484 30.66 15.21 18.75
N LEU A 485 30.63 15.11 17.42
CA LEU A 485 31.08 13.93 16.70
C LEU A 485 31.81 14.24 15.38
N ARG A 486 32.63 13.29 14.93
CA ARG A 486 33.27 13.30 13.60
C ARG A 486 33.04 11.98 12.88
N HIS A 487 32.55 12.06 11.64
CA HIS A 487 32.42 10.91 10.73
C HIS A 487 33.65 10.83 9.83
N LEU A 488 34.32 9.69 9.84
CA LEU A 488 35.57 9.44 9.12
C LEU A 488 35.42 8.21 8.22
N THR A 489 35.82 8.35 6.96
CA THR A 489 35.83 7.25 5.97
C THR A 489 37.24 6.82 5.55
N GLY A 490 38.26 7.53 6.03
CA GLY A 490 39.68 7.24 5.83
C GLY A 490 40.52 7.80 6.96
N SER A 491 41.80 7.39 7.02
CA SER A 491 42.73 7.80 8.07
C SER A 491 42.89 9.31 8.15
N VAL A 492 43.02 9.82 9.37
CA VAL A 492 43.26 11.23 9.68
C VAL A 492 44.57 11.33 10.46
N SER A 493 45.56 12.00 9.87
CA SER A 493 46.88 12.17 10.48
C SER A 493 46.89 13.15 11.65
N GLU A 494 45.96 14.11 11.69
CA GLU A 494 45.86 15.15 12.74
C GLU A 494 44.39 15.51 13.00
N LEU A 495 43.86 15.17 14.17
CA LEU A 495 42.48 15.48 14.57
C LEU A 495 42.30 16.95 14.95
N ARG A 496 43.38 17.66 15.30
CA ARG A 496 43.35 19.12 15.53
C ARG A 496 42.80 19.89 14.34
N GLY A 497 43.14 19.49 13.11
CA GLY A 497 42.60 20.09 11.88
C GLY A 497 41.09 19.88 11.71
N GLN A 498 40.51 18.92 12.43
CA GLN A 498 39.08 18.64 12.50
C GLN A 498 38.43 19.24 13.77
N GLY A 499 39.19 19.94 14.61
CA GLY A 499 38.74 20.45 15.91
C GLY A 499 38.31 19.34 16.88
N PHE A 500 38.95 18.17 16.84
CA PHE A 500 38.57 16.99 17.62
C PHE A 500 39.76 16.30 18.32
N ASN A 501 40.83 17.06 18.57
CA ASN A 501 42.04 16.57 19.24
C ASN A 501 41.75 16.33 20.72
N ASP A 502 42.15 15.17 21.24
CA ASP A 502 42.03 14.86 22.67
C ASP A 502 40.59 15.01 23.20
N LEU A 503 39.61 14.62 22.38
CA LEU A 503 38.19 14.67 22.76
C LEU A 503 37.48 13.32 22.63
N THR A 504 38.10 12.31 22.02
CA THR A 504 37.38 11.07 21.73
C THR A 504 37.20 10.21 22.99
N SER A 505 35.95 9.94 23.33
CA SER A 505 35.52 9.15 24.49
C SER A 505 34.62 7.95 24.15
N SER A 506 34.02 7.93 22.95
CA SER A 506 33.40 6.72 22.37
C SER A 506 33.56 6.66 20.85
N VAL A 507 33.45 5.46 20.29
CA VAL A 507 33.60 5.20 18.85
C VAL A 507 32.49 4.31 18.35
N ARG A 508 31.79 4.72 17.29
CA ARG A 508 30.82 3.88 16.58
C ARG A 508 31.33 3.51 15.20
N ILE A 509 31.26 2.25 14.84
CA ILE A 509 31.67 1.72 13.53
C ILE A 509 30.43 1.22 12.80
N ILE A 510 30.18 1.76 11.62
CA ILE A 510 29.05 1.38 10.76
C ILE A 510 29.59 0.84 9.43
N GLY A 511 29.21 -0.38 9.08
CA GLY A 511 29.71 -1.07 7.89
C GLY A 511 31.09 -1.73 8.11
N ASN A 512 31.77 -2.06 7.02
CA ASN A 512 32.99 -2.87 7.04
C ASN A 512 34.24 -2.02 7.31
N TYR A 513 34.33 -1.40 8.49
CA TYR A 513 35.47 -0.58 8.90
C TYR A 513 36.11 -1.10 10.20
N ARG A 514 37.35 -0.68 10.43
CA ARG A 514 38.08 -0.80 11.69
C ARG A 514 38.99 0.41 11.88
N ALA A 515 39.31 0.75 13.12
CA ALA A 515 40.13 1.92 13.43
C ALA A 515 41.22 1.61 14.46
N ASN A 516 42.35 2.33 14.37
CA ASN A 516 43.30 2.52 15.46
C ASN A 516 43.25 3.98 15.86
N LEU A 517 43.04 4.25 17.15
CA LEU A 517 43.22 5.58 17.72
C LEU A 517 44.66 5.73 18.20
N TRP A 518 45.29 6.86 17.93
CA TRP A 518 46.67 7.13 18.30
C TRP A 518 46.76 8.37 19.19
N GLU A 519 47.63 8.30 20.20
CA GLU A 519 47.83 9.35 21.19
C GLU A 519 48.42 10.63 20.58
N ASN A 520 49.32 10.47 19.61
CA ASN A 520 49.96 11.59 18.94
C ASN A 520 49.55 11.66 17.46
N ASP A 521 49.94 12.75 16.80
CA ASP A 521 49.78 12.94 15.37
C ASP A 521 50.52 11.85 14.55
N ASN A 522 50.08 11.68 13.30
CA ASN A 522 50.71 10.82 12.29
C ASN A 522 50.84 9.35 12.71
N GLY A 523 49.89 8.83 13.47
CA GLY A 523 49.85 7.41 13.85
C GLY A 523 50.94 7.01 14.84
N SER A 524 51.32 7.90 15.75
CA SER A 524 52.43 7.70 16.69
C SER A 524 51.99 7.74 18.16
N GLY A 525 52.89 7.33 19.07
CA GLY A 525 52.58 7.22 20.51
C GLY A 525 51.90 5.91 20.89
N ALA A 526 51.18 5.91 22.01
CA ALA A 526 50.31 4.79 22.35
C ALA A 526 49.19 4.63 21.30
N GLY A 527 48.73 3.41 21.07
CA GLY A 527 47.65 3.11 20.14
C GLY A 527 46.58 2.23 20.76
N LEU A 528 45.32 2.46 20.41
CA LEU A 528 44.18 1.62 20.78
C LEU A 528 43.51 1.06 19.53
N TYR A 529 43.50 -0.27 19.41
CA TYR A 529 42.78 -0.96 18.34
C TYR A 529 41.28 -1.07 18.65
N VAL A 530 40.47 -0.57 17.71
CA VAL A 530 39.01 -0.52 17.77
C VAL A 530 38.44 -1.29 16.56
N PRO A 531 38.31 -2.63 16.66
CA PRO A 531 37.80 -3.46 15.57
C PRO A 531 36.28 -3.40 15.41
N GLN A 532 35.56 -2.88 16.40
CA GLN A 532 34.11 -2.74 16.47
C GLN A 532 33.72 -1.54 17.33
N THR A 533 32.45 -1.14 17.24
CA THR A 533 31.84 -0.10 18.07
C THR A 533 32.14 -0.27 19.57
N ARG A 534 32.40 0.84 20.25
CA ARG A 534 32.75 0.93 21.67
C ARG A 534 32.15 2.20 22.28
N ASP A 535 31.23 2.00 23.21
CA ASP A 535 30.46 3.06 23.88
C ASP A 535 31.22 3.80 24.97
N ASP A 536 32.24 3.19 25.58
CA ASP A 536 32.96 3.79 26.69
C ASP A 536 34.46 3.48 26.61
N LEU A 537 35.23 4.37 25.99
CA LEU A 537 36.69 4.26 25.95
C LEU A 537 37.37 4.44 27.33
N PRO A 538 36.88 5.30 28.25
CA PRO A 538 37.41 5.38 29.63
C PRO A 538 37.63 4.03 30.31
N THR A 539 36.75 3.05 30.08
CA THR A 539 36.84 1.70 30.66
C THR A 539 38.11 0.94 30.30
N VAL A 540 38.85 1.36 29.26
CA VAL A 540 40.15 0.80 28.85
C VAL A 540 41.29 1.81 28.98
N GLY A 541 41.12 2.84 29.81
CA GLY A 541 42.17 3.83 30.05
C GLY A 541 42.45 4.72 28.84
N TRP A 542 41.46 4.89 27.96
CA TRP A 542 41.53 5.74 26.80
C TRP A 542 40.40 6.76 26.85
N ASN A 543 40.67 8.01 27.24
CA ASN A 543 39.65 9.05 27.30
C ASN A 543 40.31 10.36 26.90
N ASP A 544 39.78 11.06 25.90
CA ASP A 544 40.30 12.36 25.52
C ASP A 544 41.79 12.31 25.15
N ARG A 545 42.22 11.22 24.48
CA ARG A 545 43.63 10.97 24.13
C ARG A 545 43.92 10.92 22.63
N ALA A 546 42.90 10.78 21.80
CA ALA A 546 43.13 10.57 20.37
C ALA A 546 43.54 11.87 19.68
N SER A 547 44.73 11.90 19.09
CA SER A 547 45.22 12.99 18.22
C SER A 547 45.29 12.58 16.74
N SER A 548 45.35 11.27 16.42
CA SER A 548 45.20 10.79 15.03
C SER A 548 44.47 9.45 14.95
N VAL A 549 43.96 9.10 13.78
CA VAL A 549 43.19 7.86 13.55
C VAL A 549 43.63 7.19 12.26
N GLU A 550 43.91 5.89 12.34
CA GLU A 550 44.14 5.05 11.17
C GLU A 550 42.91 4.19 10.91
N ILE A 551 42.40 4.19 9.67
CA ILE A 551 41.16 3.50 9.28
C ILE A 551 41.42 2.54 8.12
N TRP A 552 40.83 1.36 8.22
CA TRP A 552 40.86 0.35 7.16
C TRP A 552 39.48 -0.23 6.92
N ARG A 553 39.30 -0.80 5.73
CA ARG A 553 38.14 -1.65 5.40
C ARG A 553 38.53 -3.12 5.43
N TYR A 554 37.57 -3.98 5.77
CA TYR A 554 37.74 -5.43 5.66
C TYR A 554 37.78 -5.90 4.22
#